data_AF-M6JY54-F1
#
_entry.id   AF-M6JY54-F1
#
_cell.length_a   1.000
_cell.length_b   1.000
_cell.length_c   1.000
_cell.angle_alpha   90.00
_cell.angle_beta   90.00
_cell.angle_gamma   90.00
#
_symmetry.space_group_name_H-M   'P 1'
#
loop_
_entity.id
_entity.type
_entity.pdbx_description
1 polymer ?
#
loop_
_entity_poly.entity_id
_entity_poly.type
_entity_poly.pdbx_seq_one_letter_code
_entity_poly.pdbx_strand_id
1 'polypeptide(L)' 'MIEAVNKIMKYQFLFPKNLSSIQEVIQTLETAVPLYNSRPSGVLFGFSPEQVLNGEIPNKHRFVEQIKKPLL' A
#
# COMPACT_ATOMS: atom_id res chain seq x y z
N MET A 1 1.21 -5.90 -13.90
CA MET A 1 1.06 -5.91 -12.43
C MET A 1 2.32 -5.49 -11.67
N ILE A 2 3.54 -5.85 -12.11
CA ILE A 2 4.78 -5.33 -11.48
C ILE A 2 4.99 -3.83 -11.76
N GLU A 3 4.67 -3.37 -12.96
CA GLU A 3 4.85 -1.96 -13.36
C GLU A 3 4.06 -0.97 -12.49
N ALA A 4 2.84 -1.33 -12.08
CA ALA A 4 2.02 -0.50 -11.21
C ALA A 4 2.66 -0.33 -9.83
N VAL A 5 3.17 -1.43 -9.26
CA VAL A 5 3.89 -1.39 -7.97
C VAL A 5 5.18 -0.59 -8.09
N ASN A 6 5.95 -0.77 -9.17
CA ASN A 6 7.14 0.03 -9.43
C ASN A 6 6.83 1.53 -9.51
N LYS A 7 5.72 1.91 -10.13
CA LYS A 7 5.26 3.30 -10.17
C LYS A 7 4.91 3.81 -8.77
N ILE A 8 4.20 3.01 -7.97
CA ILE A 8 3.91 3.37 -6.57
C ILE A 8 5.20 3.58 -5.78
N MET A 9 6.15 2.65 -5.85
CA MET A 9 7.44 2.75 -5.14
C MET A 9 8.20 4.02 -5.53
N LYS A 10 8.30 4.30 -6.83
CA LYS A 10 8.98 5.50 -7.33
C LYS A 10 8.31 6.78 -6.85
N TYR A 11 7.01 6.94 -7.10
CA TYR A 11 6.33 8.22 -6.89
C TYR A 11 5.99 8.49 -5.43
N GLN A 12 5.69 7.47 -4.63
CA GLN A 12 5.27 7.68 -3.24
C GLN A 12 6.42 7.59 -2.23
N PHE A 13 7.52 6.90 -2.56
CA PHE A 13 8.57 6.60 -1.58
C PHE A 13 9.96 7.09 -1.98
N LEU A 14 10.32 7.02 -3.26
CA LEU A 14 11.65 7.42 -3.72
C LEU A 14 11.71 8.91 -4.11
N PHE A 15 10.88 9.35 -5.05
CA PHE A 15 10.91 10.71 -5.58
C PHE A 15 10.64 11.83 -4.58
N PRO A 16 9.84 11.63 -3.51
CA PRO A 16 9.68 12.65 -2.46
C PRO A 16 10.92 12.87 -1.60
N LYS A 17 11.95 12.02 -1.71
CA LYS A 17 13.18 12.12 -0.93
C LYS A 17 14.35 12.61 -1.80
N ASN A 18 15.20 13.44 -1.22
CA ASN A 18 16.49 13.78 -1.82
C ASN A 18 17.48 12.66 -1.54
N LEU A 19 17.50 11.64 -2.42
CA LEU A 19 18.39 10.48 -2.30
C LEU A 19 19.69 10.74 -3.04
N SER A 20 20.81 10.55 -2.37
CA SER A 20 22.16 10.85 -2.90
C SER A 20 22.97 9.61 -3.27
N SER A 21 22.51 8.41 -2.89
CA SER A 21 23.21 7.16 -3.13
C SER A 21 22.27 5.98 -3.35
N ILE A 22 22.80 4.90 -3.93
CA ILE A 22 22.05 3.65 -4.09
C ILE A 22 21.74 3.00 -2.73
N GLN A 23 22.60 3.18 -1.73
CA GLN A 23 22.36 2.69 -0.37
C GLN A 23 21.13 3.34 0.26
N GLU A 24 20.93 4.65 0.07
CA GLU A 24 19.74 5.34 0.54
C GLU A 24 18.46 4.90 -0.19
N VAL A 25 18.57 4.55 -1.46
CA VAL A 25 17.47 3.92 -2.23
C VAL A 25 17.11 2.57 -1.62
N ILE A 26 18.10 1.72 -1.35
CA ILE A 26 17.89 0.39 -0.74
C ILE A 26 17.21 0.53 0.63
N GLN A 27 17.77 1.36 1.52
CA GLN A 27 17.20 1.60 2.86
C GLN A 27 15.77 2.15 2.80
N THR A 28 15.50 3.05 1.83
CA THR A 28 14.15 3.56 1.62
C THR A 28 13.20 2.44 1.19
N LEU A 29 13.63 1.54 0.29
CA LEU A 29 12.81 0.41 -0.16
C LEU A 29 12.58 -0.64 0.93
N GLU A 30 13.58 -0.92 1.77
CA GLU A 30 13.47 -1.80 2.94
C GLU A 30 12.34 -1.36 3.88
N THR A 31 12.09 -0.05 3.98
CA THR A 31 10.97 0.49 4.77
C THR A 31 9.68 0.60 3.94
N ALA A 32 9.79 1.00 2.67
CA ALA A 32 8.64 1.27 1.81
C ALA A 32 7.82 0.01 1.49
N VAL A 33 8.48 -1.12 1.24
CA VAL A 33 7.80 -2.37 0.84
C VAL A 33 6.90 -2.92 1.96
N PRO A 34 7.37 -3.09 3.21
CA PRO A 34 6.50 -3.48 4.32
C PRO A 34 5.37 -2.47 4.57
N LEU A 35 5.66 -1.18 4.43
CA LEU A 35 4.65 -0.14 4.62
C LEU A 35 3.57 -0.18 3.54
N TYR A 36 3.94 -0.43 2.27
CA TYR A 36 2.97 -0.62 1.20
C TYR A 36 2.13 -1.89 1.43
N ASN A 37 2.76 -3.00 1.78
CA ASN A 37 2.09 -4.29 1.95
C ASN A 37 1.11 -4.32 3.13
N SER A 38 1.35 -3.50 4.17
CA SER A 38 0.46 -3.37 5.33
C SER A 38 -0.65 -2.32 5.15
N ARG A 39 -0.55 -1.44 4.15
CA ARG A 39 -1.55 -0.37 3.93
C ARG A 39 -2.83 -0.92 3.27
N PRO A 40 -4.02 -0.55 3.77
CA PRO A 40 -5.29 -0.77 3.07
C PRO A 40 -5.27 -0.20 1.65
N SER A 41 -5.76 -0.97 0.69
CA SER A 41 -5.84 -0.59 -0.72
C SER A 41 -7.30 -0.49 -1.15
N GLY A 42 -7.67 0.63 -1.77
CA GLY A 42 -9.00 0.80 -2.36
C GLY A 42 -9.29 -0.21 -3.47
N VAL A 43 -8.26 -0.63 -4.22
CA VAL A 43 -8.37 -1.68 -5.25
C VAL A 43 -8.69 -3.04 -4.64
N LEU A 44 -8.25 -3.28 -3.40
CA LEU A 44 -8.53 -4.48 -2.64
C LEU A 44 -9.68 -4.27 -1.65
N PHE A 45 -10.58 -3.33 -1.95
CA PHE A 45 -11.76 -3.00 -1.13
C PHE A 45 -11.42 -2.76 0.35
N GLY A 46 -10.30 -2.10 0.64
CA GLY A 46 -9.85 -1.77 1.99
C GLY A 46 -9.01 -2.85 2.69
N PHE A 47 -8.70 -3.97 2.04
CA PHE A 47 -7.71 -4.92 2.52
C PHE A 47 -6.29 -4.46 2.12
N SER A 48 -5.29 -4.85 2.89
CA SER A 48 -3.90 -4.66 2.51
C SER A 48 -3.43 -5.76 1.54
N PRO A 49 -2.37 -5.50 0.74
CA PRO A 49 -1.76 -6.55 -0.08
C PRO A 49 -1.36 -7.80 0.70
N GLU A 50 -0.83 -7.63 1.91
CA GLU A 50 -0.41 -8.74 2.79
C GLU A 50 -1.61 -9.59 3.26
N GLN A 51 -2.73 -8.96 3.60
CA GLN A 51 -3.94 -9.69 4.00
C GLN A 51 -4.44 -10.60 2.88
N VAL A 52 -4.49 -10.07 1.65
CA VAL A 52 -4.93 -10.83 0.48
C VAL A 52 -3.95 -11.94 0.15
N LEU A 53 -2.64 -11.68 0.26
CA LEU A 53 -1.60 -12.70 0.10
C LEU A 53 -1.79 -13.85 1.11
N ASN A 54 -2.19 -13.53 2.34
CA ASN A 54 -2.45 -14.50 3.40
C ASN A 54 -3.83 -15.18 3.29
N GLY A 55 -4.58 -14.95 2.21
CA GLY A 55 -5.82 -15.66 1.91
C GLY A 55 -7.10 -14.92 2.32
N GLU A 56 -7.02 -13.69 2.82
CA GLU A 56 -8.22 -12.88 3.00
C GLU A 56 -8.85 -12.56 1.64
N ILE A 57 -10.15 -12.88 1.47
CA ILE A 57 -10.88 -12.63 0.22
C ILE A 57 -11.45 -11.20 0.26
N PRO A 58 -11.06 -10.31 -0.67
CA PRO A 58 -11.59 -8.95 -0.71
C PRO A 58 -13.11 -8.95 -0.91
N ASN A 59 -13.82 -8.32 0.04
CA ASN A 59 -15.26 -8.13 -0.05
C ASN A 59 -15.59 -6.65 -0.27
N LYS A 60 -16.10 -6.34 -1.46
CA LYS A 60 -16.53 -4.99 -1.87
C LYS A 60 -17.54 -4.36 -0.93
N HIS A 61 -18.30 -5.16 -0.20
CA HIS A 61 -19.32 -4.70 0.74
C HIS A 61 -18.86 -4.69 2.20
N ARG A 62 -17.61 -5.09 2.50
CA ARG A 62 -17.08 -5.19 3.88
C ARG A 62 -17.28 -3.92 4.69
N PHE A 63 -17.02 -2.77 4.08
CA PHE A 63 -16.99 -1.48 4.75
C PHE A 63 -18.29 -0.67 4.56
N VAL A 64 -19.28 -1.20 3.83
CA VAL A 64 -20.51 -0.46 3.51
C VAL A 64 -21.25 -0.01 4.77
N GLU A 65 -21.34 -0.89 5.77
CA GLU A 65 -22.00 -0.58 7.03
C GLU A 65 -21.21 0.41 7.91
N GLN A 66 -19.88 0.45 7.77
CA GLN A 66 -19.02 1.38 8.49
C GLN A 66 -19.04 2.77 7.85
N ILE A 67 -19.13 2.83 6.51
CA ILE A 67 -19.28 4.09 5.75
C ILE A 67 -20.67 4.71 5.99
N LYS A 68 -21.72 3.89 6.13
CA LYS A 68 -23.09 4.37 6.40
C LYS A 68 -23.26 4.94 7.82
N LYS A 69 -22.35 4.63 8.75
CA LYS A 69 -22.41 5.21 10.10
C LYS A 69 -21.87 6.65 10.04
N PRO A 70 -22.66 7.66 10.42
CA PRO A 70 -22.14 9.02 10.55
C PRO A 70 -21.05 9.03 11.63
N LEU A 71 -19.95 9.73 11.34
CA LEU A 71 -18.96 10.09 12.36
C LEU A 71 -19.67 10.97 13.40
N LEU A 72 -19.87 10.42 14.61
CA LEU A 72 -20.38 11.16 15.76
C LEU A 72 -19.40 12.25 16.18
#